data_AF-A0A933HIN5-F1
#
_entry.id   AF-A0A933HIN5-F1
#
_cell.length_a   1.000
_cell.length_b   1.000
_cell.length_c   1.000
_cell.angle_alpha   90.00
_cell.angle_beta   90.00
_cell.angle_gamma   90.00
#
_symmetry.space_group_name_H-M   'P 1'
#
loop_
_entity.id
_entity.type
_entity.pdbx_description
1 polymer ?
#
loop_
_entity_poly.entity_id
_entity_poly.type
_entity_poly.pdbx_seq_one_letter_code
_entity_poly.pdbx_strand_id
1 'polypeptide(L)'
;MSLYLYNTLSRQKEEFIPRVPNHVAMYVCGPNLYGPAHIGHALSYIFFDTLKRYLKFRGYQVKHVQNFTDIEDRIITTARDQNTTIEALAEKYIRRFLNEMDALNIQRADVYPRATEAIPTIIKMTQGLIEKGMAYELDGDVYFRVRADEDYGKLTHRTLDEMEAGARVAVDERKEDPMDFALWKTSKPGEPAWDSPWGPGRPGWHIECSAMNLEQHGEQIDLHGGGFDVMFPHHENEIAQSESYTGKPFARYWVHNALLHLPGEEKMTRHLGGLVHIPDALARHSSDAIRAFILGTHYRSPLAWTEEGVEAAERGLERLRAAVADLPPNPLPKREGETDSPREHRGANDAPVETLPKREGETDSPREHRGANDAPVETLPKREGETDSPRE
;
A
#
# COMPACT_ATOMS: atom_id res chain seq x y z
N MET A 1 2.98 2.68 -33.13
CA MET A 1 1.56 2.41 -32.83
C MET A 1 1.23 3.00 -31.48
N SER A 2 0.09 3.69 -31.33
CA SER A 2 -0.36 4.25 -30.06
C SER A 2 -0.58 3.18 -28.98
N LEU A 3 -0.40 3.54 -27.71
CA LEU A 3 -0.71 2.66 -26.58
C LEU A 3 -2.20 2.79 -26.25
N TYR A 4 -2.89 1.67 -26.02
CA TYR A 4 -4.27 1.66 -25.54
C TYR A 4 -4.35 0.98 -24.18
N LEU A 5 -5.08 1.59 -23.24
CA LEU A 5 -5.39 1.01 -21.93
C LEU A 5 -6.89 0.85 -21.78
N TYR A 6 -7.31 -0.20 -21.09
CA TYR A 6 -8.71 -0.30 -20.68
C TYR A 6 -8.93 0.63 -19.50
N ASN A 7 -9.84 1.58 -19.65
CA ASN A 7 -10.21 2.51 -18.59
C ASN A 7 -11.45 1.98 -17.88
N THR A 8 -11.33 1.68 -16.58
CA THR A 8 -12.45 1.19 -15.77
C THR A 8 -13.63 2.17 -15.79
N LEU A 9 -13.34 3.48 -15.79
CA LEU A 9 -14.35 4.54 -15.75
C LEU A 9 -15.24 4.58 -17.01
N SER A 10 -14.69 4.29 -18.19
CA SER A 10 -15.46 4.28 -19.45
C SER A 10 -15.87 2.88 -19.89
N ARG A 11 -15.29 1.85 -19.26
CA ARG A 11 -15.39 0.43 -19.63
C ARG A 11 -14.92 0.12 -21.06
N GLN A 12 -14.01 0.91 -21.61
CA GLN A 12 -13.51 0.74 -22.97
C GLN A 12 -11.99 0.84 -23.05
N LYS A 13 -11.42 0.38 -24.17
CA LYS A 13 -10.01 0.62 -24.48
C LYS A 13 -9.88 2.02 -25.08
N GLU A 14 -9.07 2.85 -24.45
CA GLU A 14 -8.82 4.22 -24.85
C GLU A 14 -7.36 4.40 -25.23
N GLU A 15 -7.10 5.29 -26.19
CA GLU A 15 -5.73 5.71 -26.47
C GLU A 15 -5.17 6.40 -25.22
N PHE A 16 -3.99 5.98 -24.77
CA PHE A 16 -3.33 6.56 -23.61
C PHE A 16 -2.62 7.85 -24.02
N ILE A 17 -3.15 8.98 -23.54
CA ILE A 17 -2.65 10.33 -23.79
C ILE A 17 -2.47 11.01 -22.43
N PRO A 18 -1.22 11.22 -21.97
CA PRO A 18 -0.98 11.92 -20.71
C PRO A 18 -1.37 13.40 -20.80
N ARG A 19 -1.69 13.99 -19.65
CA ARG A 19 -2.02 15.41 -19.49
C ARG A 19 -0.85 16.31 -19.87
N VAL A 20 0.37 15.88 -19.59
CA VAL A 20 1.61 16.56 -19.99
C VAL A 20 2.34 15.68 -21.00
N PRO A 21 2.69 16.20 -22.20
CA PRO A 21 3.39 15.41 -23.20
C PRO A 21 4.62 14.69 -22.63
N ASN A 22 4.72 13.40 -22.90
CA ASN A 22 5.80 12.50 -22.47
C ASN A 22 5.97 12.31 -20.94
N HIS A 23 5.13 12.89 -20.09
CA HIS A 23 5.20 12.73 -18.64
C HIS A 23 3.96 12.00 -18.13
N VAL A 24 4.16 11.01 -17.27
CA VAL A 24 3.07 10.20 -16.69
C VAL A 24 3.11 10.31 -15.18
N ALA A 25 2.07 10.92 -14.61
CA ALA A 25 1.75 10.85 -13.19
C ALA A 25 0.96 9.57 -12.91
N MET A 26 1.62 8.60 -12.29
CA MET A 26 1.07 7.29 -12.01
C MET A 26 1.00 7.05 -10.50
N TYR A 27 -0.18 6.76 -9.97
CA TYR A 27 -0.37 6.36 -8.59
C TYR A 27 -0.93 4.94 -8.54
N VAL A 28 -0.38 4.09 -7.67
CA VAL A 28 -0.88 2.73 -7.43
C VAL A 28 -1.03 2.51 -5.94
N CYS A 29 -2.23 2.14 -5.48
CA CYS A 29 -2.48 1.87 -4.06
C CYS A 29 -1.54 0.78 -3.53
N GLY A 30 -0.83 1.11 -2.45
CA GLY A 30 0.15 0.23 -1.83
C GLY A 30 -0.43 -0.64 -0.72
N PRO A 31 0.43 -1.30 0.07
CA PRO A 31 0.00 -2.28 1.05
C PRO A 31 -0.39 -1.64 2.39
N ASN A 32 -1.25 -2.35 3.13
CA ASN A 32 -1.52 -2.07 4.53
C ASN A 32 -0.52 -2.80 5.43
N LEU A 33 0.13 -2.08 6.34
CA LEU A 33 1.32 -2.55 7.06
C LEU A 33 1.00 -3.34 8.35
N TYR A 34 0.04 -4.25 8.31
CA TYR A 34 -0.29 -5.15 9.43
C TYR A 34 0.02 -6.63 9.16
N GLY A 35 0.58 -6.96 7.99
CA GLY A 35 0.88 -8.33 7.65
C GLY A 35 1.76 -8.49 6.41
N PRO A 36 2.29 -9.70 6.19
CA PRO A 36 3.09 -10.01 5.01
C PRO A 36 2.28 -9.93 3.72
N ALA A 37 2.93 -9.54 2.63
CA ALA A 37 2.28 -9.54 1.33
C ALA A 37 2.08 -10.97 0.81
N HIS A 38 1.09 -11.14 -0.05
CA HIS A 38 0.74 -12.42 -0.66
C HIS A 38 0.75 -12.34 -2.18
N ILE A 39 0.61 -13.48 -2.83
CA ILE A 39 0.68 -13.60 -4.28
C ILE A 39 -0.39 -12.76 -5.01
N GLY A 40 -1.55 -12.49 -4.39
CA GLY A 40 -2.50 -11.49 -4.89
C GLY A 40 -1.91 -10.06 -5.00
N HIS A 41 -1.07 -9.65 -4.04
CA HIS A 41 -0.33 -8.38 -4.15
C HIS A 41 0.75 -8.46 -5.24
N ALA A 42 1.45 -9.60 -5.35
CA ALA A 42 2.43 -9.81 -6.39
C ALA A 42 1.82 -9.66 -7.80
N LEU A 43 0.60 -10.18 -8.03
CA LEU A 43 -0.15 -9.99 -9.28
C LEU A 43 -0.28 -8.50 -9.64
N SER A 44 -0.77 -7.69 -8.70
CA SER A 44 -0.92 -6.24 -8.90
C SER A 44 0.43 -5.57 -9.20
N TYR A 45 1.41 -5.76 -8.32
CA TYR A 45 2.67 -5.03 -8.43
C TYR A 45 3.56 -5.49 -9.59
N ILE A 46 3.50 -6.76 -10.01
CA ILE A 46 4.17 -7.24 -11.24
C ILE A 46 3.51 -6.64 -12.48
N PHE A 47 2.18 -6.54 -12.50
CA PHE A 47 1.48 -5.89 -13.60
C PHE A 47 1.86 -4.40 -13.71
N PHE A 48 1.78 -3.65 -12.61
CA PHE A 48 2.11 -2.22 -12.63
C PHE A 48 3.61 -1.95 -12.87
N ASP A 49 4.50 -2.83 -12.41
CA ASP A 49 5.92 -2.82 -12.81
C ASP A 49 6.07 -2.99 -14.32
N THR A 50 5.38 -3.97 -14.91
CA THR A 50 5.41 -4.22 -16.35
C THR A 50 4.87 -3.03 -17.13
N LEU A 51 3.78 -2.40 -16.65
CA LEU A 51 3.22 -1.19 -17.25
C LEU A 51 4.19 -0.01 -17.15
N LYS A 52 4.79 0.25 -15.98
CA LYS A 52 5.83 1.29 -15.77
C LYS A 52 7.01 1.06 -16.72
N ARG A 53 7.51 -0.18 -16.82
CA ARG A 53 8.61 -0.55 -17.73
C ARG A 53 8.23 -0.35 -19.19
N TYR A 54 7.01 -0.71 -19.59
CA TYR A 54 6.54 -0.51 -20.96
C TYR A 54 6.40 0.99 -21.29
N LEU A 55 5.82 1.80 -20.40
CA LEU A 55 5.74 3.25 -20.58
C LEU A 55 7.12 3.88 -20.76
N LYS A 56 8.10 3.50 -19.92
CA LYS A 56 9.49 3.94 -20.06
C LYS A 56 10.12 3.49 -21.38
N PHE A 57 9.91 2.23 -21.78
CA PHE A 57 10.37 1.72 -23.08
C PHE A 57 9.77 2.51 -24.26
N ARG A 58 8.55 3.01 -24.10
CA ARG A 58 7.85 3.85 -25.09
C ARG A 58 8.31 5.32 -25.09
N GLY A 59 9.25 5.69 -24.24
CA GLY A 59 9.82 7.04 -24.17
C GLY A 59 9.16 7.97 -23.14
N TYR A 60 8.22 7.48 -22.33
CA TYR A 60 7.60 8.29 -21.27
C TYR A 60 8.51 8.42 -20.05
N GLN A 61 8.53 9.61 -19.46
CA GLN A 61 9.02 9.86 -18.11
C GLN A 61 7.89 9.58 -17.13
N VAL A 62 8.06 8.57 -16.28
CA VAL A 62 7.01 8.14 -15.34
C VAL A 62 7.42 8.54 -13.92
N LYS A 63 6.60 9.35 -13.24
CA LYS A 63 6.63 9.52 -11.79
C LYS A 63 5.59 8.58 -11.19
N HIS A 64 6.05 7.46 -10.66
CA HIS A 64 5.25 6.45 -9.99
C HIS A 64 5.26 6.68 -8.47
N VAL A 65 4.09 6.86 -7.88
CA VAL A 65 3.88 6.96 -6.45
C VAL A 65 3.09 5.74 -5.98
N GLN A 66 3.51 5.17 -4.86
CA GLN A 66 2.82 4.05 -4.21
C GLN A 66 2.84 4.26 -2.70
N ASN A 67 1.70 4.42 -2.06
CA ASN A 67 1.66 4.73 -0.63
C ASN A 67 1.98 3.55 0.26
N PHE A 68 2.22 3.85 1.53
CA PHE A 68 2.11 2.90 2.62
C PHE A 68 0.99 3.33 3.57
N THR A 69 0.00 2.45 3.77
CA THR A 69 -1.02 2.63 4.79
C THR A 69 -0.45 2.14 6.11
N ASP A 70 -0.03 3.08 6.95
CA ASP A 70 0.63 2.85 8.24
C ASP A 70 -0.24 3.21 9.46
N ILE A 71 -1.48 3.62 9.23
CA ILE A 71 -2.50 3.86 10.27
C ILE A 71 -3.87 3.34 9.80
N GLU A 72 -4.43 2.37 10.52
CA GLU A 72 -5.83 1.92 10.36
C GLU A 72 -6.22 1.00 11.54
N ASP A 73 -7.49 0.61 11.63
CA ASP A 73 -8.02 -0.22 12.72
C ASP A 73 -7.28 -1.56 12.87
N ARG A 74 -6.90 -2.22 11.76
CA ARG A 74 -6.17 -3.49 11.83
C ARG A 74 -4.71 -3.30 12.25
N ILE A 75 -4.07 -2.21 11.85
CA ILE A 75 -2.69 -1.90 12.24
C ILE A 75 -2.64 -1.63 13.74
N ILE A 76 -3.58 -0.82 14.26
CA ILE A 76 -3.69 -0.54 15.70
C ILE A 76 -3.92 -1.83 16.48
N THR A 77 -4.85 -2.68 16.04
CA THR A 77 -5.14 -3.96 16.70
C THR A 77 -3.92 -4.89 16.67
N THR A 78 -3.26 -5.00 15.51
CA THR A 78 -2.07 -5.86 15.35
C THR A 78 -0.90 -5.37 16.20
N ALA A 79 -0.69 -4.05 16.29
CA ALA A 79 0.37 -3.46 17.12
C ALA A 79 0.12 -3.78 18.60
N ARG A 80 -1.13 -3.64 19.06
CA ARG A 80 -1.56 -4.02 20.41
C ARG A 80 -1.33 -5.50 20.70
N ASP A 81 -1.79 -6.38 19.79
CA ASP A 81 -1.66 -7.83 19.95
C ASP A 81 -0.20 -8.30 19.96
N GLN A 82 0.68 -7.62 19.21
CA GLN A 82 2.13 -7.88 19.18
C GLN A 82 2.91 -7.11 20.25
N ASN A 83 2.23 -6.38 21.14
CA ASN A 83 2.84 -5.51 22.16
C ASN A 83 3.94 -4.60 21.58
N THR A 84 3.63 -3.91 20.48
CA THR A 84 4.52 -3.01 19.75
C THR A 84 3.79 -1.71 19.37
N THR A 85 4.48 -0.76 18.74
CA THR A 85 3.89 0.50 18.26
C THR A 85 3.53 0.40 16.77
N ILE A 86 2.65 1.28 16.29
CA ILE A 86 2.28 1.31 14.87
C ILE A 86 3.50 1.64 13.99
N GLU A 87 4.42 2.47 14.48
CA GLU A 87 5.63 2.90 13.77
C GLU A 87 6.63 1.74 13.63
N ALA A 88 6.84 0.99 14.72
CA ALA A 88 7.71 -0.18 14.71
C ALA A 88 7.13 -1.29 13.83
N LEU A 89 5.81 -1.47 13.85
CA LEU A 89 5.11 -2.42 12.98
C LEU A 89 5.23 -2.01 11.50
N ALA A 90 5.02 -0.72 11.21
CA ALA A 90 5.15 -0.15 9.88
C ALA A 90 6.57 -0.35 9.33
N GLU A 91 7.60 0.01 10.09
CA GLU A 91 9.00 -0.13 9.66
C GLU A 91 9.40 -1.59 9.43
N LYS A 92 8.88 -2.52 10.23
CA LYS A 92 9.06 -3.97 10.00
C LYS A 92 8.46 -4.40 8.66
N TYR A 93 7.21 -4.02 8.37
CA TYR A 93 6.53 -4.45 7.16
C TYR A 93 6.94 -3.68 5.91
N ILE A 94 7.39 -2.42 6.01
CA ILE A 94 7.99 -1.68 4.89
C ILE A 94 9.26 -2.37 4.42
N ARG A 95 10.19 -2.67 5.35
CA ARG A 95 11.44 -3.38 5.00
C ARG A 95 11.15 -4.73 4.37
N ARG A 96 10.21 -5.49 4.96
CA ARG A 96 9.79 -6.77 4.41
C ARG A 96 9.19 -6.63 3.01
N PHE A 97 8.26 -5.70 2.82
CA PHE A 97 7.62 -5.44 1.54
C PHE A 97 8.64 -5.09 0.46
N LEU A 98 9.54 -4.14 0.73
CA LEU A 98 10.57 -3.74 -0.24
C LEU A 98 11.49 -4.90 -0.62
N ASN A 99 11.91 -5.72 0.36
CA ASN A 99 12.70 -6.92 0.09
C ASN A 99 11.94 -7.94 -0.78
N GLU A 100 10.64 -8.15 -0.50
CA GLU A 100 9.78 -9.03 -1.29
C GLU A 100 9.60 -8.50 -2.73
N MET A 101 9.43 -7.19 -2.91
CA MET A 101 9.33 -6.56 -4.23
C MET A 101 10.64 -6.67 -5.01
N ASP A 102 11.77 -6.39 -4.36
CA ASP A 102 13.10 -6.51 -4.97
C ASP A 102 13.39 -7.97 -5.38
N ALA A 103 13.04 -8.94 -4.54
CA ALA A 103 13.17 -10.37 -4.85
C ALA A 103 12.32 -10.79 -6.06
N LEU A 104 11.16 -10.16 -6.25
CA LEU A 104 10.31 -10.31 -7.43
C LEU A 104 10.74 -9.45 -8.62
N ASN A 105 11.91 -8.79 -8.60
CA ASN A 105 12.40 -7.91 -9.66
C ASN A 105 11.38 -6.80 -10.04
N ILE A 106 10.63 -6.31 -9.07
CA ILE A 106 9.71 -5.17 -9.23
C ILE A 106 10.53 -3.89 -9.08
N GLN A 107 10.42 -2.97 -10.05
CA GLN A 107 11.03 -1.65 -9.89
C GLN A 107 10.32 -0.89 -8.77
N ARG A 108 11.12 -0.37 -7.83
CA ARG A 108 10.61 0.53 -6.79
C ARG A 108 9.84 1.71 -7.39
N ALA A 109 8.80 2.14 -6.67
CA ALA A 109 8.16 3.42 -6.92
C ALA A 109 9.16 4.55 -6.68
N ASP A 110 8.90 5.70 -7.31
CA ASP A 110 9.77 6.86 -7.21
C ASP A 110 9.56 7.58 -5.87
N VAL A 111 8.36 7.45 -5.26
CA VAL A 111 8.04 7.92 -3.90
C VAL A 111 7.10 6.94 -3.19
N TYR A 112 7.32 6.76 -1.89
CA TYR A 112 6.48 5.97 -0.99
C TYR A 112 5.93 6.81 0.18
N PRO A 113 4.89 7.64 -0.02
CA PRO A 113 4.34 8.46 1.04
C PRO A 113 3.63 7.59 2.09
N ARG A 114 3.70 7.99 3.37
CA ARG A 114 2.99 7.34 4.48
C ARG A 114 1.74 8.12 4.86
N ALA A 115 0.67 7.43 5.24
CA ALA A 115 -0.57 8.08 5.67
C ALA A 115 -0.34 8.96 6.92
N THR A 116 0.49 8.53 7.87
CA THR A 116 0.85 9.32 9.06
C THR A 116 1.62 10.61 8.74
N GLU A 117 2.28 10.70 7.57
CA GLU A 117 3.01 11.89 7.12
C GLU A 117 2.08 12.90 6.42
N ALA A 118 0.93 12.45 5.90
CA ALA A 118 -0.03 13.26 5.13
C ALA A 118 -1.14 13.89 6.00
N ILE A 119 -1.09 13.73 7.32
CA ILE A 119 -2.13 14.22 8.26
C ILE A 119 -2.48 15.71 8.07
N PRO A 120 -1.52 16.64 7.91
CA PRO A 120 -1.85 18.04 7.69
C PRO A 120 -2.70 18.27 6.42
N THR A 121 -2.39 17.56 5.33
CA THR A 121 -3.16 17.65 4.08
C THR A 121 -4.51 16.96 4.21
N ILE A 122 -4.60 15.84 4.92
CA ILE A 122 -5.87 15.17 5.21
C ILE A 122 -6.82 16.10 5.98
N ILE A 123 -6.33 16.76 7.04
CA ILE A 123 -7.13 17.72 7.81
C ILE A 123 -7.58 18.87 6.92
N LYS A 124 -6.66 19.47 6.14
CA LYS A 124 -6.99 20.56 5.22
C LYS A 124 -8.03 20.14 4.18
N MET A 125 -7.88 18.95 3.61
CA MET A 125 -8.81 18.43 2.59
C MET A 125 -10.19 18.19 3.20
N THR A 126 -10.25 17.60 4.39
CA THR A 126 -11.49 17.37 5.14
C THR A 126 -12.18 18.69 5.48
N GLN A 127 -11.45 19.71 5.95
CA GLN A 127 -11.99 21.05 6.18
C GLN A 127 -12.60 21.65 4.90
N GLY A 128 -11.87 21.60 3.78
CA GLY A 128 -12.37 22.13 2.51
C GLY A 128 -13.60 21.37 1.99
N LEU A 129 -13.71 20.06 2.26
CA LEU A 129 -14.92 19.28 1.94
C LEU A 129 -16.12 19.71 2.80
N ILE A 130 -15.91 20.02 4.09
CA ILE A 130 -16.96 20.57 4.96
C ILE A 130 -17.41 21.94 4.45
N GLU A 131 -16.47 22.84 4.14
CA GLU A 131 -16.76 24.20 3.65
C GLU A 131 -17.58 24.19 2.34
N LYS A 132 -17.38 23.15 1.52
CA LYS A 132 -18.13 22.94 0.27
C LYS A 132 -19.47 22.21 0.45
N GLY A 133 -19.83 21.82 1.66
CA GLY A 133 -21.05 21.05 1.93
C GLY A 133 -20.97 19.57 1.50
N MET A 134 -19.77 19.05 1.26
CA MET A 134 -19.51 17.67 0.84
C MET A 134 -19.19 16.73 2.01
N ALA A 135 -19.00 17.29 3.21
CA ALA A 135 -18.77 16.55 4.43
C ALA A 135 -19.50 17.21 5.62
N TYR A 136 -19.63 16.47 6.71
CA TYR A 136 -20.20 16.96 7.96
C TYR A 136 -19.55 16.29 9.17
N GLU A 137 -19.51 17.03 10.28
CA GLU A 137 -19.07 16.53 11.57
C GLU A 137 -20.23 15.86 12.30
N LEU A 138 -19.94 14.76 12.99
CA LEU A 138 -20.85 14.05 13.87
C LEU A 138 -20.08 13.54 15.10
N ASP A 139 -20.28 14.17 16.25
CA ASP A 139 -19.65 13.80 17.53
C ASP A 139 -18.11 13.67 17.46
N GLY A 140 -17.43 14.57 16.71
CA GLY A 140 -15.96 14.56 16.49
C GLY A 140 -15.47 13.71 15.32
N ASP A 141 -16.30 12.77 14.81
CA ASP A 141 -16.04 12.12 13.53
C ASP A 141 -16.42 13.07 12.38
N VAL A 142 -15.81 12.89 11.21
CA VAL A 142 -16.21 13.59 9.99
C VAL A 142 -16.52 12.60 8.90
N TYR A 143 -17.70 12.73 8.28
CA TYR A 143 -18.19 11.87 7.22
C TYR A 143 -18.32 12.63 5.90
N PHE A 144 -18.02 11.95 4.80
CA PHE A 144 -18.35 12.42 3.45
C PHE A 144 -19.83 12.16 3.17
N ARG A 145 -20.53 13.16 2.63
CA ARG A 145 -21.94 13.11 2.27
C ARG A 145 -22.10 12.57 0.85
N VAL A 146 -22.33 11.26 0.69
CA VAL A 146 -22.36 10.63 -0.65
C VAL A 146 -23.50 11.15 -1.51
N ARG A 147 -24.64 11.51 -0.92
CA ARG A 147 -25.81 12.06 -1.64
C ARG A 147 -25.56 13.48 -2.19
N ALA A 148 -24.51 14.17 -1.76
CA ALA A 148 -24.12 15.46 -2.33
C ALA A 148 -23.26 15.32 -3.60
N ASP A 149 -22.71 14.13 -3.85
CA ASP A 149 -21.94 13.83 -5.05
C ASP A 149 -22.86 13.23 -6.13
N GLU A 150 -23.23 14.05 -7.12
CA GLU A 150 -24.24 13.72 -8.13
C GLU A 150 -23.86 12.51 -9.01
N ASP A 151 -22.56 12.22 -9.14
CA ASP A 151 -22.06 11.11 -9.96
C ASP A 151 -21.33 10.03 -9.16
N TYR A 152 -21.56 9.97 -7.83
CA TYR A 152 -21.06 8.91 -6.98
C TYR A 152 -21.49 7.53 -7.49
N GLY A 153 -20.53 6.62 -7.64
CA GLY A 153 -20.75 5.31 -8.24
C GLY A 153 -20.37 5.24 -9.72
N LYS A 154 -19.87 6.32 -10.33
CA LYS A 154 -19.47 6.36 -11.75
C LYS A 154 -18.35 5.38 -12.11
N LEU A 155 -17.42 5.06 -11.19
CA LEU A 155 -16.34 4.12 -11.48
C LEU A 155 -16.86 2.68 -11.55
N THR A 156 -17.72 2.32 -10.60
CA THR A 156 -18.34 1.00 -10.52
C THR A 156 -19.54 0.84 -11.45
N HIS A 157 -20.10 1.96 -11.92
CA HIS A 157 -21.39 2.10 -12.59
C HIS A 157 -22.50 1.39 -11.81
N ARG A 158 -22.60 1.75 -10.53
CA ARG A 158 -23.68 1.34 -9.65
C ARG A 158 -24.32 2.57 -9.05
N THR A 159 -25.64 2.55 -8.94
CA THR A 159 -26.37 3.60 -8.21
C THR A 159 -26.27 3.36 -6.70
N LEU A 160 -26.42 4.42 -5.90
CA LEU A 160 -26.44 4.30 -4.43
C LEU A 160 -27.50 3.29 -3.97
N ASP A 161 -28.68 3.29 -4.61
CA ASP A 161 -29.78 2.39 -4.24
C ASP A 161 -29.43 0.90 -4.50
N GLU A 162 -28.69 0.61 -5.58
CA GLU A 162 -28.17 -0.74 -5.85
C GLU A 162 -27.09 -1.16 -4.83
N MET A 163 -26.30 -0.20 -4.34
CA MET A 163 -25.27 -0.45 -3.33
C MET A 163 -25.90 -0.71 -1.95
N GLU A 164 -26.90 0.08 -1.55
CA GLU A 164 -27.64 -0.06 -0.29
C GLU A 164 -28.35 -1.41 -0.20
N ALA A 165 -29.01 -1.85 -1.28
CA ALA A 165 -29.70 -3.15 -1.33
C ALA A 165 -28.75 -4.35 -1.10
N GLY A 166 -27.45 -4.17 -1.34
CA GLY A 166 -26.42 -5.19 -1.12
C GLY A 166 -25.62 -5.03 0.18
N ALA A 167 -25.77 -3.92 0.91
CA ALA A 167 -24.96 -3.61 2.08
C ALA A 167 -25.38 -4.44 3.31
N ARG A 168 -24.50 -5.34 3.76
CA ARG A 168 -24.64 -6.09 5.02
C ARG A 168 -23.94 -5.39 6.19
N VAL A 169 -24.09 -4.07 6.30
CA VAL A 169 -23.39 -3.28 7.32
C VAL A 169 -24.37 -2.90 8.44
N ALA A 170 -23.91 -2.95 9.69
CA ALA A 170 -24.65 -2.36 10.81
C ALA A 170 -24.75 -0.85 10.57
N VAL A 171 -25.96 -0.38 10.28
CA VAL A 171 -26.22 1.03 9.98
C VAL A 171 -26.03 1.83 11.27
N ASP A 172 -25.11 2.80 11.28
CA ASP A 172 -25.09 3.83 12.30
C ASP A 172 -26.20 4.83 11.96
N GLU A 173 -27.31 4.76 12.70
CA GLU A 173 -28.51 5.58 12.46
C GLU A 173 -28.26 7.10 12.63
N ARG A 174 -27.11 7.49 13.19
CA ARG A 174 -26.74 8.90 13.38
C ARG A 174 -26.22 9.56 12.11
N LYS A 175 -25.79 8.78 11.11
CA LYS A 175 -25.33 9.30 9.83
C LYS A 175 -26.50 9.81 9.00
N GLU A 176 -26.26 10.84 8.19
CA GLU A 176 -27.27 11.36 7.25
C GLU A 176 -27.66 10.30 6.20
N ASP A 177 -26.69 9.50 5.73
CA ASP A 177 -26.92 8.38 4.83
C ASP A 177 -26.10 7.13 5.26
N PRO A 178 -26.67 5.90 5.18
CA PRO A 178 -25.95 4.67 5.50
C PRO A 178 -24.65 4.48 4.71
N MET A 179 -24.55 5.02 3.49
CA MET A 179 -23.39 4.92 2.61
C MET A 179 -22.33 6.00 2.84
N ASP A 180 -22.59 7.02 3.66
CA ASP A 180 -21.58 8.02 4.02
C ASP A 180 -20.33 7.35 4.62
N PHE A 181 -19.14 7.84 4.32
CA PHE A 181 -17.90 7.19 4.79
C PHE A 181 -17.01 8.17 5.56
N ALA A 182 -16.29 7.64 6.54
CA ALA A 182 -15.46 8.46 7.40
C ALA A 182 -14.27 9.05 6.63
N LEU A 183 -14.10 10.36 6.76
CA LEU A 183 -12.90 11.12 6.42
C LEU A 183 -11.97 11.21 7.63
N TRP A 184 -12.56 11.43 8.81
CA TRP A 184 -11.86 11.51 10.08
C TRP A 184 -12.62 10.74 11.14
N LYS A 185 -11.91 10.04 12.03
CA LYS A 185 -12.50 9.28 13.13
C LYS A 185 -11.85 9.70 14.43
N THR A 186 -12.67 9.96 15.44
CA THR A 186 -12.23 10.19 16.82
C THR A 186 -11.49 8.96 17.32
N SER A 187 -10.32 9.15 17.90
CA SER A 187 -9.50 8.05 18.43
C SER A 187 -9.98 7.66 19.82
N LYS A 188 -9.99 6.36 20.11
CA LYS A 188 -10.31 5.88 21.47
C LYS A 188 -9.14 6.13 22.42
N PRO A 189 -9.37 6.19 23.74
CA PRO A 189 -8.29 6.29 24.71
C PRO A 189 -7.23 5.18 24.51
N GLY A 190 -5.97 5.59 24.35
CA GLY A 190 -4.84 4.69 24.12
C GLY A 190 -4.59 4.31 22.66
N GLU A 191 -5.42 4.78 21.71
CA GLU A 191 -5.14 4.66 20.28
C GLU A 191 -4.31 5.86 19.77
N PRO A 192 -3.52 5.70 18.69
CA PRO A 192 -2.85 6.81 18.03
C PRO A 192 -3.84 7.91 17.63
N ALA A 193 -3.45 9.16 17.88
CA ALA A 193 -4.30 10.32 17.62
C ALA A 193 -3.46 11.54 17.20
N TRP A 194 -4.05 12.37 16.36
CA TRP A 194 -3.53 13.67 15.94
C TRP A 194 -4.55 14.75 16.27
N ASP A 195 -4.07 15.92 16.63
CA ASP A 195 -4.92 17.08 16.88
C ASP A 195 -5.58 17.55 15.58
N SER A 196 -6.88 17.84 15.66
CA SER A 196 -7.66 18.34 14.53
C SER A 196 -8.73 19.33 15.02
N PRO A 197 -9.36 20.08 14.11
CA PRO A 197 -10.48 20.97 14.44
C PRO A 197 -11.67 20.26 15.10
N TRP A 198 -11.79 18.95 14.88
CA TRP A 198 -12.88 18.09 15.38
C TRP A 198 -12.46 17.29 16.63
N GLY A 199 -11.31 17.65 17.23
CA GLY A 199 -10.72 16.94 18.35
C GLY A 199 -9.68 15.89 17.93
N PRO A 200 -9.08 15.18 18.91
CA PRO A 200 -8.05 14.19 18.65
C PRO A 200 -8.62 12.98 17.91
N GLY A 201 -8.02 12.64 16.77
CA GLY A 201 -8.50 11.53 15.95
C GLY A 201 -7.47 11.03 14.94
N ARG A 202 -7.96 10.33 13.94
CA ARG A 202 -7.15 9.67 12.92
C ARG A 202 -7.90 9.65 11.58
N PRO A 203 -7.19 9.51 10.45
CA PRO A 203 -7.84 9.49 9.14
C PRO A 203 -8.73 8.26 8.94
N GLY A 204 -9.73 8.42 8.07
CA GLY A 204 -10.39 7.31 7.41
C GLY A 204 -9.55 6.78 6.25
N TRP A 205 -9.67 5.49 5.94
CA TRP A 205 -8.78 4.81 4.97
C TRP A 205 -8.75 5.47 3.58
N HIS A 206 -9.86 6.00 3.10
CA HIS A 206 -9.96 6.53 1.74
C HIS A 206 -9.28 7.90 1.57
N ILE A 207 -9.39 8.78 2.57
CA ILE A 207 -8.89 10.17 2.46
C ILE A 207 -7.36 10.24 2.39
N GLU A 208 -6.68 9.20 2.88
CA GLU A 208 -5.23 9.06 2.86
C GLU A 208 -4.70 9.11 1.42
N CYS A 209 -5.21 8.25 0.53
CA CYS A 209 -4.74 8.17 -0.85
C CYS A 209 -5.08 9.44 -1.63
N SER A 210 -6.25 10.03 -1.42
CA SER A 210 -6.62 11.32 -2.02
C SER A 210 -5.67 12.45 -1.61
N ALA A 211 -5.36 12.57 -0.31
CA ALA A 211 -4.46 13.59 0.21
C ALA A 211 -3.00 13.39 -0.25
N MET A 212 -2.49 12.15 -0.19
CA MET A 212 -1.14 11.83 -0.66
C MET A 212 -0.99 12.07 -2.17
N ASN A 213 -2.02 11.76 -2.97
CA ASN A 213 -2.01 12.10 -4.40
C ASN A 213 -1.93 13.60 -4.62
N LEU A 214 -2.74 14.37 -3.88
CA LEU A 214 -2.75 15.82 -3.97
C LEU A 214 -1.36 16.42 -3.67
N GLU A 215 -0.67 15.93 -2.64
CA GLU A 215 0.69 16.38 -2.31
C GLU A 215 1.72 16.01 -3.39
N GLN A 216 1.64 14.77 -3.92
CA GLN A 216 2.69 14.25 -4.80
C GLN A 216 2.51 14.65 -6.26
N HIS A 217 1.28 14.79 -6.72
CA HIS A 217 0.94 15.02 -8.13
C HIS A 217 0.11 16.28 -8.38
N GLY A 218 -0.38 16.93 -7.33
CA GLY A 218 -1.38 17.99 -7.44
C GLY A 218 -2.77 17.43 -7.70
N GLU A 219 -3.63 18.26 -8.29
CA GLU A 219 -5.08 18.00 -8.34
C GLU A 219 -5.51 16.92 -9.34
N GLN A 220 -4.64 16.50 -10.27
CA GLN A 220 -4.97 15.54 -11.32
C GLN A 220 -3.78 14.65 -11.70
N ILE A 221 -4.05 13.36 -11.84
CA ILE A 221 -3.11 12.32 -12.29
C ILE A 221 -3.49 11.73 -13.64
N ASP A 222 -2.53 11.08 -14.31
CA ASP A 222 -2.79 10.41 -15.58
C ASP A 222 -3.37 9.02 -15.33
N LEU A 223 -2.73 8.24 -14.45
CA LEU A 223 -3.08 6.85 -14.21
C LEU A 223 -3.23 6.57 -12.72
N HIS A 224 -4.40 6.05 -12.32
CA HIS A 224 -4.63 5.49 -10.99
C HIS A 224 -4.81 3.96 -11.11
N GLY A 225 -4.06 3.21 -10.32
CA GLY A 225 -4.00 1.75 -10.38
C GLY A 225 -4.28 1.03 -9.06
N GLY A 226 -4.84 -0.17 -9.14
CA GLY A 226 -4.98 -1.07 -8.00
C GLY A 226 -5.56 -2.44 -8.39
N GLY A 227 -5.74 -3.31 -7.40
CA GLY A 227 -6.49 -4.55 -7.58
C GLY A 227 -7.98 -4.30 -7.80
N PHE A 228 -8.70 -5.25 -8.39
CA PHE A 228 -10.15 -5.15 -8.56
C PHE A 228 -10.91 -4.93 -7.23
N ASP A 229 -10.36 -5.42 -6.12
CA ASP A 229 -10.94 -5.30 -4.79
C ASP A 229 -10.91 -3.88 -4.21
N VAL A 230 -10.01 -3.02 -4.68
CA VAL A 230 -9.98 -1.61 -4.25
C VAL A 230 -10.84 -0.70 -5.13
N MET A 231 -11.39 -1.21 -6.25
CA MET A 231 -12.30 -0.45 -7.10
C MET A 231 -13.51 0.09 -6.30
N PHE A 232 -14.05 -0.73 -5.38
CA PHE A 232 -15.11 -0.33 -4.48
C PHE A 232 -14.91 -0.91 -3.06
N PRO A 233 -15.09 -0.11 -2.00
CA PRO A 233 -15.45 1.32 -2.04
C PRO A 233 -14.25 2.26 -2.25
N HIS A 234 -13.01 1.75 -2.22
CA HIS A 234 -11.84 2.61 -2.03
C HIS A 234 -11.62 3.65 -3.13
N HIS A 235 -11.45 3.23 -4.39
CA HIS A 235 -11.22 4.16 -5.50
C HIS A 235 -12.45 5.01 -5.84
N GLU A 236 -13.66 4.49 -5.67
CA GLU A 236 -14.90 5.28 -5.81
C GLU A 236 -14.90 6.45 -4.81
N ASN A 237 -14.52 6.18 -3.55
CA ASN A 237 -14.43 7.20 -2.51
C ASN A 237 -13.30 8.20 -2.77
N GLU A 238 -12.17 7.77 -3.33
CA GLU A 238 -11.08 8.67 -3.71
C GLU A 238 -11.47 9.65 -4.81
N ILE A 239 -12.25 9.18 -5.79
CA ILE A 239 -12.85 10.04 -6.82
C ILE A 239 -13.75 11.06 -6.16
N ALA A 240 -14.72 10.61 -5.36
CA ALA A 240 -15.70 11.47 -4.70
C ALA A 240 -14.99 12.56 -3.87
N GLN A 241 -14.01 12.18 -3.04
CA GLN A 241 -13.23 13.11 -2.23
C GLN A 241 -12.43 14.10 -3.09
N SER A 242 -11.65 13.60 -4.05
CA SER A 242 -10.69 14.41 -4.81
C SER A 242 -11.40 15.37 -5.77
N GLU A 243 -12.43 14.91 -6.46
CA GLU A 243 -13.17 15.73 -7.42
C GLU A 243 -14.07 16.75 -6.71
N SER A 244 -14.69 16.38 -5.58
CA SER A 244 -15.43 17.33 -4.73
C SER A 244 -14.52 18.43 -4.15
N TYR A 245 -13.31 18.04 -3.72
CA TYR A 245 -12.35 18.98 -3.16
C TYR A 245 -11.71 19.90 -4.22
N THR A 246 -11.42 19.39 -5.42
CA THR A 246 -10.69 20.16 -6.45
C THR A 246 -11.58 20.77 -7.53
N GLY A 247 -12.79 20.24 -7.74
CA GLY A 247 -13.66 20.57 -8.88
C GLY A 247 -13.12 20.10 -10.23
N LYS A 248 -12.18 19.14 -10.26
CA LYS A 248 -11.50 18.65 -11.46
C LYS A 248 -11.55 17.12 -11.52
N PRO A 249 -11.55 16.51 -12.71
CA PRO A 249 -11.42 15.05 -12.84
C PRO A 249 -10.13 14.56 -12.18
N PHE A 250 -10.21 13.58 -11.28
CA PHE A 250 -9.08 13.16 -10.47
C PHE A 250 -8.03 12.40 -11.30
N ALA A 251 -8.44 11.35 -12.00
CA ALA A 251 -7.57 10.53 -12.84
C ALA A 251 -8.14 10.37 -14.24
N ARG A 252 -7.28 10.43 -15.26
CA ARG A 252 -7.69 10.19 -16.66
C ARG A 252 -7.96 8.72 -16.95
N TYR A 253 -7.11 7.83 -16.41
CA TYR A 253 -7.20 6.38 -16.63
C TYR A 253 -7.21 5.62 -15.30
N TRP A 254 -8.30 4.90 -15.07
CA TRP A 254 -8.43 3.95 -13.96
C TRP A 254 -8.11 2.55 -14.45
N VAL A 255 -7.04 1.94 -13.93
CA VAL A 255 -6.54 0.64 -14.41
C VAL A 255 -6.56 -0.36 -13.27
N HIS A 256 -7.31 -1.45 -13.44
CA HIS A 256 -7.46 -2.47 -12.40
C HIS A 256 -7.06 -3.86 -12.91
N ASN A 257 -6.21 -4.56 -12.16
CA ASN A 257 -5.96 -5.99 -12.38
C ASN A 257 -7.08 -6.85 -11.76
N ALA A 258 -7.33 -8.01 -12.36
CA ALA A 258 -8.27 -8.98 -11.82
C ALA A 258 -7.75 -9.61 -10.52
N LEU A 259 -8.62 -10.39 -9.88
CA LEU A 259 -8.30 -11.10 -8.65
C LEU A 259 -7.50 -12.38 -8.92
N LEU A 260 -6.76 -12.77 -7.88
CA LEU A 260 -6.10 -14.05 -7.81
C LEU A 260 -6.87 -14.97 -6.86
N HIS A 261 -7.02 -16.23 -7.27
CA HIS A 261 -7.82 -17.23 -6.59
C HIS A 261 -7.01 -18.50 -6.32
N LEU A 262 -7.34 -19.23 -5.26
CA LEU A 262 -6.89 -20.62 -5.10
C LEU A 262 -7.83 -21.58 -5.84
N PRO A 263 -7.38 -22.79 -6.20
CA PRO A 263 -8.24 -23.79 -6.81
C PRO A 263 -9.44 -24.11 -5.93
N GLY A 264 -10.65 -23.98 -6.48
CA GLY A 264 -11.90 -24.22 -5.75
C GLY A 264 -12.41 -23.05 -4.92
N GLU A 265 -11.72 -21.90 -4.90
CA GLU A 265 -12.16 -20.69 -4.21
C GLU A 265 -12.41 -19.53 -5.19
N GLU A 266 -13.50 -18.78 -5.00
CA GLU A 266 -13.77 -17.57 -5.77
C GLU A 266 -12.95 -16.34 -5.32
N LYS A 267 -12.10 -16.45 -4.29
CA LYS A 267 -11.15 -15.42 -3.83
C LYS A 267 -10.20 -16.01 -2.79
N MET A 268 -8.90 -15.68 -2.83
CA MET A 268 -8.03 -15.88 -1.66
C MET A 268 -8.53 -15.03 -0.49
N THR A 269 -9.02 -15.67 0.58
CA THR A 269 -9.45 -14.96 1.80
C THR A 269 -8.65 -15.37 3.02
N ARG A 270 -8.38 -14.42 3.93
CA ARG A 270 -7.62 -14.64 5.17
C ARG A 270 -8.23 -15.71 6.09
N HIS A 271 -9.55 -15.89 6.05
CA HIS A 271 -10.26 -16.74 7.01
C HIS A 271 -10.19 -18.24 6.70
N LEU A 272 -9.82 -18.63 5.48
CA LEU A 272 -9.78 -20.03 5.04
C LEU A 272 -8.36 -20.64 5.06
N GLY A 273 -7.35 -19.93 5.61
CA GLY A 273 -5.98 -20.43 5.65
C GLY A 273 -5.28 -20.53 4.28
N GLY A 274 -5.91 -19.97 3.22
CA GLY A 274 -5.50 -20.12 1.82
C GLY A 274 -4.64 -18.98 1.26
N LEU A 275 -3.89 -18.24 2.07
CA LEU A 275 -3.02 -17.18 1.54
C LEU A 275 -1.62 -17.73 1.28
N VAL A 276 -1.21 -17.71 0.01
CA VAL A 276 0.19 -17.96 -0.36
C VAL A 276 0.96 -16.66 -0.21
N HIS A 277 1.82 -16.58 0.81
CA HIS A 277 2.69 -15.42 1.00
C HIS A 277 3.83 -15.40 -0.02
N ILE A 278 4.32 -14.20 -0.34
CA ILE A 278 5.40 -14.04 -1.33
C ILE A 278 6.66 -14.83 -0.94
N PRO A 279 7.14 -14.80 0.32
CA PRO A 279 8.31 -15.59 0.72
C PRO A 279 8.09 -17.10 0.59
N ASP A 280 6.89 -17.59 0.88
CA ASP A 280 6.57 -19.03 0.78
C ASP A 280 6.52 -19.49 -0.67
N ALA A 281 6.12 -18.62 -1.60
CA ALA A 281 6.21 -18.88 -3.02
C ALA A 281 7.67 -18.83 -3.52
N LEU A 282 8.45 -17.83 -3.11
CA LEU A 282 9.87 -17.69 -3.47
C LEU A 282 10.75 -18.81 -2.89
N ALA A 283 10.34 -19.44 -1.79
CA ALA A 283 11.01 -20.60 -1.22
C ALA A 283 10.85 -21.86 -2.09
N ARG A 284 9.85 -21.90 -2.98
CA ARG A 284 9.48 -23.08 -3.77
C ARG A 284 9.68 -22.88 -5.27
N HIS A 285 9.62 -21.64 -5.75
CA HIS A 285 9.69 -21.28 -7.16
C HIS A 285 10.68 -20.14 -7.39
N SER A 286 11.27 -20.09 -8.58
CA SER A 286 12.11 -18.95 -8.94
C SER A 286 11.26 -17.68 -9.10
N SER A 287 11.88 -16.53 -8.81
CA SER A 287 11.28 -15.22 -9.05
C SER A 287 10.78 -15.06 -10.49
N ASP A 288 11.59 -15.50 -11.46
CA ASP A 288 11.22 -15.42 -12.87
C ASP A 288 9.98 -16.28 -13.19
N ALA A 289 9.86 -17.49 -12.63
CA ALA A 289 8.69 -18.33 -12.84
C ALA A 289 7.42 -17.73 -12.26
N ILE A 290 7.47 -17.13 -11.06
CA ILE A 290 6.33 -16.41 -10.47
C ILE A 290 5.90 -15.27 -11.40
N ARG A 291 6.85 -14.48 -11.90
CA ARG A 291 6.57 -13.39 -12.84
C ARG A 291 6.00 -13.90 -14.16
N ALA A 292 6.60 -14.93 -14.74
CA ALA A 292 6.18 -15.50 -16.02
C ALA A 292 4.79 -16.14 -15.91
N PHE A 293 4.48 -16.80 -14.80
CA PHE A 293 3.16 -17.32 -14.50
C PHE A 293 2.12 -16.21 -14.48
N ILE A 294 2.37 -15.15 -13.71
CA ILE A 294 1.48 -13.99 -13.61
C ILE A 294 1.29 -13.28 -14.97
N LEU A 295 2.39 -13.04 -15.69
CA LEU A 295 2.37 -12.33 -16.98
C LEU A 295 1.92 -13.21 -18.15
N GLY A 296 1.82 -14.53 -17.96
CA GLY A 296 1.27 -15.47 -18.94
C GLY A 296 -0.23 -15.30 -19.16
N THR A 297 -0.91 -14.60 -18.26
CA THR A 297 -2.34 -14.29 -18.34
C THR A 297 -2.55 -12.78 -18.46
N HIS A 298 -3.55 -12.36 -19.24
CA HIS A 298 -3.88 -10.95 -19.34
C HIS A 298 -4.30 -10.39 -17.97
N TYR A 299 -3.76 -9.23 -17.56
CA TYR A 299 -3.92 -8.68 -16.20
C TYR A 299 -5.37 -8.49 -15.72
N ARG A 300 -6.33 -8.36 -16.66
CA ARG A 300 -7.77 -8.23 -16.37
C ARG A 300 -8.53 -9.55 -16.34
N SER A 301 -7.86 -10.67 -16.57
CA SER A 301 -8.45 -12.00 -16.49
C SER A 301 -8.14 -12.60 -15.11
N PRO A 302 -9.11 -13.20 -14.41
CA PRO A 302 -8.86 -13.90 -13.17
C PRO A 302 -7.75 -14.94 -13.33
N LEU A 303 -6.88 -15.05 -12.32
CA LEU A 303 -5.76 -15.99 -12.31
C LEU A 303 -5.94 -16.97 -11.14
N ALA A 304 -5.89 -18.27 -11.43
CA ALA A 304 -5.90 -19.31 -10.40
C ALA A 304 -4.47 -19.75 -10.12
N TRP A 305 -3.99 -19.55 -8.89
CA TRP A 305 -2.65 -20.01 -8.50
C TRP A 305 -2.64 -21.53 -8.34
N THR A 306 -1.86 -22.22 -9.15
CA THR A 306 -1.61 -23.67 -9.04
C THR A 306 -0.12 -23.94 -9.10
N GLU A 307 0.33 -24.94 -8.35
CA GLU A 307 1.74 -25.34 -8.35
C GLU A 307 2.20 -25.81 -9.73
N GLU A 308 1.37 -26.60 -10.40
CA GLU A 308 1.61 -27.09 -11.76
C GLU A 308 1.71 -25.94 -12.77
N GLY A 309 0.97 -24.85 -12.53
CA GLY A 309 0.98 -23.65 -13.36
C GLY A 309 2.30 -22.89 -13.26
N VAL A 310 2.83 -22.73 -12.04
CA VAL A 310 4.12 -22.05 -11.82
C VAL A 310 5.27 -22.92 -12.32
N GLU A 311 5.23 -24.23 -12.10
CA GLU A 311 6.23 -25.16 -12.66
C GLU A 311 6.22 -25.18 -14.19
N ALA A 312 5.04 -25.08 -14.81
CA ALA A 312 4.94 -24.94 -16.27
C ALA A 312 5.56 -23.64 -16.77
N ALA A 313 5.42 -22.55 -16.03
CA ALA A 313 6.09 -21.29 -16.33
C ALA A 313 7.63 -21.42 -16.22
N GLU A 314 8.14 -22.12 -15.20
CA GLU A 314 9.59 -22.40 -15.06
C GLU A 314 10.13 -23.17 -16.27
N ARG A 315 9.49 -24.28 -16.66
CA ARG A 315 9.89 -25.05 -17.86
C ARG A 315 9.84 -24.20 -19.14
N GLY A 316 8.85 -23.31 -19.24
CA GLY A 316 8.74 -22.35 -20.35
C GLY A 316 9.94 -21.39 -20.41
N LEU A 317 10.38 -20.90 -19.26
CA LEU A 317 11.55 -20.03 -19.13
C LEU A 317 12.86 -20.76 -19.40
N GLU A 318 13.02 -22.00 -18.94
CA GLU A 318 14.19 -22.83 -19.26
C GLU A 318 14.38 -22.97 -20.77
N ARG A 319 13.29 -23.20 -21.51
CA ARG A 319 13.32 -23.24 -22.97
C ARG A 319 13.75 -21.90 -23.60
N LEU A 320 13.27 -20.77 -23.07
CA LEU A 320 13.67 -19.45 -23.54
C LEU A 320 15.15 -19.17 -23.24
N ARG A 321 15.62 -19.51 -22.03
CA ARG A 321 17.02 -19.39 -21.61
C ARG A 321 17.92 -20.25 -22.51
N ALA A 322 17.55 -21.49 -22.79
CA ALA A 322 18.28 -22.36 -23.71
C ALA A 322 18.35 -21.79 -25.13
N ALA A 323 17.27 -21.21 -25.63
CA ALA A 323 17.23 -20.62 -26.98
C ALA A 323 18.15 -19.39 -27.15
N VAL A 324 18.48 -18.69 -26.07
CA VAL A 324 19.37 -17.52 -26.09
C VAL A 324 20.75 -17.79 -25.52
N ALA A 325 21.03 -18.99 -25.02
CA ALA A 325 22.27 -19.33 -24.33
C ALA A 325 23.52 -19.13 -25.20
N ASP A 326 23.40 -19.42 -26.50
CA ASP A 326 24.51 -19.33 -27.47
C ASP A 326 24.57 -17.98 -28.19
N LEU A 327 23.67 -17.04 -27.87
CA LEU A 327 23.71 -15.70 -28.43
C LEU A 327 24.77 -14.86 -27.69
N PRO A 328 25.53 -14.01 -28.40
CA PRO A 328 26.43 -13.07 -27.74
C PRO A 328 25.62 -12.16 -26.81
N PRO A 329 26.19 -11.70 -25.68
CA PRO A 329 25.49 -10.81 -24.76
C PRO A 329 24.93 -9.61 -25.52
N ASN A 330 23.61 -9.43 -25.48
CA ASN A 330 22.99 -8.24 -26.02
C ASN A 330 23.41 -7.07 -25.13
N PRO A 331 24.17 -6.06 -25.63
CA PRO A 331 24.40 -4.86 -24.83
C PRO A 331 23.05 -4.18 -24.65
N LEU A 332 22.45 -4.36 -23.48
CA LEU A 332 21.29 -3.56 -23.07
C LEU A 332 21.66 -2.09 -23.31
N PRO A 333 20.74 -1.27 -23.85
CA PRO A 333 21.01 0.15 -24.02
C PRO A 333 21.44 0.72 -22.67
N LYS A 334 22.66 1.27 -22.62
CA LYS A 334 23.21 1.90 -21.42
C LYS A 334 22.20 2.93 -20.92
N ARG A 335 21.84 2.87 -19.64
CA ARG A 335 21.06 3.96 -19.03
C ARG A 335 21.88 5.24 -19.15
N GLU A 336 21.29 6.33 -19.61
CA GLU A 336 21.96 7.64 -19.60
C GLU A 336 22.45 7.92 -18.17
N GLY A 337 23.77 7.96 -17.98
CA GLY A 337 24.42 8.21 -16.67
C GLY A 337 25.15 7.03 -16.01
N GLU A 338 25.09 5.80 -16.53
CA GLU A 338 25.93 4.69 -16.01
C GLU A 338 27.34 4.72 -16.66
N THR A 339 28.35 5.14 -15.89
CA THR A 339 29.76 4.93 -16.26
C THR A 339 30.16 3.47 -16.05
N ASP A 340 30.98 2.92 -16.94
CA ASP A 340 31.46 1.53 -16.91
C ASP A 340 32.22 1.24 -15.60
N SER A 341 31.51 0.70 -14.61
CA SER A 341 32.12 -0.08 -13.53
C SER A 341 31.69 -1.54 -13.69
N PRO A 342 32.63 -2.50 -13.70
CA PRO A 342 32.29 -3.91 -13.81
C PRO A 342 31.43 -4.33 -12.62
N ARG A 343 30.18 -4.73 -12.86
CA ARG A 343 29.37 -5.43 -11.86
C ARG A 343 29.93 -6.84 -11.73
N GLU A 344 30.72 -7.08 -10.71
CA GLU A 344 31.03 -8.45 -10.28
C GLU A 344 29.73 -9.14 -9.86
N HIS A 345 29.38 -10.23 -10.55
CA HIS A 345 28.38 -11.18 -10.10
C HIS A 345 28.89 -11.83 -8.80
N ARG A 346 28.46 -11.33 -7.64
CA ARG A 346 28.55 -12.09 -6.39
C ARG A 346 27.29 -12.94 -6.25
N GLY A 347 27.47 -14.25 -6.34
CA GLY A 347 26.43 -15.22 -6.04
C GLY A 347 25.94 -15.04 -4.60
N ALA A 348 24.64 -15.18 -4.41
CA ALA A 348 24.02 -15.25 -3.10
C ALA A 348 24.46 -16.55 -2.42
N ASN A 349 25.53 -16.48 -1.63
CA ASN A 349 25.89 -17.31 -0.48
C ASN A 349 27.38 -17.09 -0.21
N ASP A 350 27.68 -16.15 0.69
CA ASP A 350 28.84 -16.13 1.60
C ASP A 350 28.99 -14.71 2.15
N ALA A 351 28.51 -14.49 3.37
CA ALA A 351 28.86 -13.31 4.16
C ALA A 351 29.59 -13.79 5.42
N PRO A 352 30.90 -13.56 5.56
CA PRO A 352 31.54 -13.52 6.86
C PRO A 352 31.29 -12.17 7.52
N VAL A 353 31.07 -12.24 8.83
CA VAL A 353 30.84 -11.15 9.78
C VAL A 353 32.04 -10.20 9.82
N GLU A 354 31.81 -8.87 9.72
CA GLU A 354 32.81 -7.86 10.09
C GLU A 354 32.38 -7.13 11.38
N THR A 355 33.26 -7.25 12.37
CA THR A 355 33.22 -6.61 13.68
C THR A 355 33.69 -5.15 13.60
N LEU A 356 32.94 -4.24 14.23
CA LEU A 356 33.32 -2.83 14.35
C LEU A 356 34.61 -2.66 15.18
N PRO A 357 35.55 -1.78 14.80
CA PRO A 357 36.74 -1.53 15.60
C PRO A 357 36.43 -0.63 16.81
N LYS A 358 36.89 -1.07 17.99
CA LYS A 358 37.00 -0.24 19.19
C LYS A 358 38.01 0.89 18.95
N ARG A 359 37.68 2.11 19.34
CA ARG A 359 38.66 3.19 19.53
C ARG A 359 38.96 3.32 21.02
N GLU A 360 40.19 3.00 21.39
CA GLU A 360 40.84 3.40 22.63
C GLU A 360 41.93 4.44 22.31
N GLY A 361 42.12 5.43 23.20
CA GLY A 361 43.16 6.45 23.08
C GLY A 361 42.87 7.69 23.93
N GLU A 362 43.18 7.58 25.22
CA GLU A 362 43.15 8.61 26.26
C GLU A 362 44.12 9.77 26.01
N THR A 363 43.80 10.94 26.59
CA THR A 363 44.79 11.79 27.28
C THR A 363 44.18 12.40 28.56
N ASP A 364 44.75 12.04 29.72
CA ASP A 364 44.78 12.69 31.04
C ASP A 364 44.87 14.25 30.98
N SER A 365 44.51 15.10 31.96
CA SER A 365 43.86 15.16 33.30
C SER A 365 43.95 16.67 33.75
N PRO A 366 43.71 17.16 35.01
CA PRO A 366 42.91 16.68 36.16
C PRO A 366 42.10 17.77 36.93
N ARG A 367 41.29 17.32 37.93
CA ARG A 367 40.80 18.02 39.18
C ARG A 367 39.66 19.05 39.00
N GLU A 368 38.59 19.14 39.82
CA GLU A 368 38.38 19.06 41.29
C GLU A 368 36.91 18.61 41.60
N HIS A 369 36.68 17.60 42.45
CA HIS A 369 36.26 17.62 43.87
C HIS A 369 34.79 18.01 44.24
N ARG A 370 34.24 17.18 45.15
CA ARG A 370 33.03 17.29 46.03
C ARG A 370 31.72 16.79 45.39
N GLY A 371 30.90 15.92 45.98
CA GLY A 371 30.85 15.19 47.26
C GLY A 371 29.41 14.63 47.36
N ALA A 372 29.21 13.31 47.35
CA ALA A 372 28.95 12.45 48.52
C ALA A 372 27.68 12.82 49.35
N ASN A 373 26.68 11.93 49.30
CA ASN A 373 25.83 11.41 50.39
C ASN A 373 24.70 10.60 49.71
N ASP A 374 24.77 9.27 49.62
CA ASP A 374 24.58 8.24 50.64
C ASP A 374 23.30 8.35 51.50
N ALA A 375 22.54 7.24 51.41
CA ALA A 375 21.86 6.47 52.45
C ALA A 375 20.31 6.34 52.38
N PRO A 376 19.75 5.19 52.83
CA PRO A 376 18.71 4.43 52.12
C PRO A 376 17.49 4.05 53.01
N VAL A 377 16.69 3.09 52.50
CA VAL A 377 15.82 2.12 53.23
C VAL A 377 14.34 2.51 53.40
N GLU A 378 13.43 1.74 52.80
CA GLU A 378 12.49 0.90 53.57
C GLU A 378 11.75 -0.15 52.70
N THR A 379 11.61 -1.33 53.28
CA THR A 379 11.00 -2.55 52.73
C THR A 379 9.72 -2.91 53.49
N LEU A 380 8.67 -3.27 52.73
CA LEU A 380 7.63 -4.29 52.99
C LEU A 380 6.55 -4.00 54.08
N PRO A 381 5.31 -4.58 54.00
CA PRO A 381 5.06 -5.96 53.56
C PRO A 381 3.85 -6.27 52.67
N LYS A 382 3.92 -7.52 52.16
CA LYS A 382 2.89 -8.35 51.53
C LYS A 382 1.65 -8.54 52.43
N ARG A 383 0.49 -8.73 51.79
CA ARG A 383 -0.60 -9.58 52.32
C ARG A 383 -1.11 -10.52 51.22
N GLU A 384 -1.36 -11.74 51.64
CA GLU A 384 -1.88 -12.89 50.91
C GLU A 384 -3.42 -12.99 51.04
N GLY A 385 -4.03 -13.81 50.18
CA GLY A 385 -5.39 -14.40 50.29
C GLY A 385 -6.51 -13.51 49.73
N GLU A 386 -7.52 -13.98 49.00
CA GLU A 386 -8.07 -15.33 48.79
C GLU A 386 -8.90 -15.37 47.49
N THR A 387 -8.94 -16.58 46.93
CA THR A 387 -9.95 -17.24 46.09
C THR A 387 -11.35 -16.62 46.02
N ASP A 388 -11.93 -16.47 44.82
CA ASP A 388 -13.07 -17.28 44.37
C ASP A 388 -13.51 -17.02 42.91
N SER A 389 -14.00 -18.08 42.29
CA SER A 389 -14.70 -18.21 41.00
C SER A 389 -15.71 -19.35 41.19
N PRO A 390 -16.79 -19.61 40.40
CA PRO A 390 -17.35 -18.93 39.20
C PRO A 390 -18.90 -18.75 39.26
N ARG A 391 -19.48 -18.36 38.09
CA ARG A 391 -20.90 -18.39 37.62
C ARG A 391 -21.58 -17.01 37.71
N GLU A 392 -22.27 -16.49 36.68
CA GLU A 392 -22.96 -17.08 35.53
C GLU A 392 -22.53 -16.54 34.16
#